data_AF-A0A0M3JWN7-F1
#
_entry.id   AF-A0A0M3JWN7-F1
#
_cell.length_a   1.000
_cell.length_b   1.000
_cell.length_c   1.000
_cell.angle_alpha   90.00
_cell.angle_beta   90.00
_cell.angle_gamma   90.00
#
_symmetry.space_group_name_H-M   'P 1'
#
loop_
_entity.id
_entity.type
_entity.pdbx_description
1 polymer ?
#
loop_
_entity_poly.entity_id
_entity_poly.type
_entity_poly.pdbx_seq_one_letter_code
_entity_poly.pdbx_strand_id
1 'polypeptide(L)'
;MIKKCEVLGDPRINENPGLLSFGLILYRWHNIQAQRIQAANPTWTDEEGARRWVIAILQKITLYDFLPAILADDNAVPPYTKYHPHVPPGISHAFATAAFRFPHSIIPPGLLFRKRNNGTCEFRTEIGGYPALRLCQNWWNAQDIVQEYSVDEIVLGMASQISEREDSIVVEDLRGTYRYGMHRFTHAK
;
A
#
# COMPACT_ATOMS: atom_id res chain seq x y z
N MET A 1 10.54 -16.96 -20.16
CA MET A 1 10.22 -17.15 -18.73
C MET A 1 9.00 -16.27 -18.45
N ILE A 2 7.83 -16.85 -18.17
CA ILE A 2 6.64 -16.07 -17.81
C ILE A 2 6.85 -15.63 -16.36
N LYS A 3 7.11 -14.33 -16.14
CA LYS A 3 7.22 -13.77 -14.78
C LYS A 3 5.89 -13.98 -14.06
N LYS A 4 5.96 -14.55 -12.86
CA LYS A 4 4.79 -14.90 -12.06
C LYS A 4 4.23 -13.61 -11.45
N CYS A 5 3.07 -13.15 -11.92
CA CYS A 5 2.34 -12.13 -11.20
C CYS A 5 1.87 -12.72 -9.86
N GLU A 6 2.19 -12.05 -8.76
CA GLU A 6 1.66 -12.46 -7.46
C GLU A 6 0.14 -12.27 -7.48
N VAL A 7 -0.58 -13.34 -7.14
CA VAL A 7 -2.05 -13.33 -7.10
C VAL A 7 -2.47 -13.05 -5.66
N LEU A 8 -2.87 -11.81 -5.41
CA LEU A 8 -3.51 -11.38 -4.16
C LEU A 8 -4.94 -10.94 -4.45
N GLY A 9 -5.68 -10.51 -3.42
CA GLY A 9 -7.12 -10.21 -3.55
C GLY A 9 -7.49 -9.08 -4.52
N ASP A 10 -6.57 -8.16 -4.84
CA ASP A 10 -6.78 -7.09 -5.83
C ASP A 10 -5.91 -7.35 -7.08
N PRO A 11 -6.48 -7.29 -8.30
CA PRO A 11 -5.74 -7.58 -9.53
C PRO A 11 -4.66 -6.53 -9.87
N ARG A 12 -4.69 -5.36 -9.24
CA ARG A 12 -3.75 -4.25 -9.45
C ARG A 12 -2.64 -4.22 -8.42
N ILE A 13 -2.56 -5.20 -7.52
CA ILE A 13 -1.55 -5.25 -6.45
C ILE A 13 -0.09 -5.15 -6.98
N ASN A 14 0.11 -5.56 -8.23
CA ASN A 14 1.40 -5.57 -8.92
C ASN A 14 1.74 -4.25 -9.62
N GLU A 15 0.91 -3.22 -9.48
CA GLU A 15 1.04 -1.92 -10.14
C GLU A 15 2.34 -1.20 -9.76
N ASN A 16 2.71 -1.22 -8.48
CA ASN A 16 3.95 -0.63 -7.98
C ASN A 16 4.51 -1.46 -6.79
N PRO A 17 5.83 -1.46 -6.57
CA PRO A 17 6.47 -2.28 -5.54
C PRO A 17 6.06 -1.93 -4.11
N GLY A 18 5.68 -0.68 -3.82
CA GLY A 18 5.15 -0.29 -2.52
C GLY A 18 3.81 -0.96 -2.21
N LEU A 19 2.90 -0.95 -3.19
CA LEU A 19 1.59 -1.59 -3.09
C LEU A 19 1.71 -3.12 -2.96
N LEU A 20 2.58 -3.74 -3.76
CA LEU A 20 2.85 -5.18 -3.65
C LEU A 20 3.42 -5.53 -2.27
N SER A 21 4.38 -4.74 -1.77
CA SER A 21 4.98 -4.94 -0.45
C SER A 21 3.96 -4.85 0.67
N PHE A 22 3.04 -3.87 0.61
CA PHE A 22 1.95 -3.75 1.57
C PHE A 22 1.01 -4.98 1.53
N GLY A 23 0.62 -5.43 0.34
CA GLY A 23 -0.18 -6.64 0.16
C GLY A 23 0.49 -7.89 0.73
N LEU A 24 1.80 -8.06 0.50
CA LEU A 24 2.58 -9.19 1.02
C LEU A 24 2.71 -9.15 2.55
N ILE A 25 2.82 -7.96 3.16
CA ILE A 25 2.78 -7.82 4.63
C ILE A 25 1.44 -8.33 5.18
N LEU A 26 0.32 -7.90 4.61
CA LEU A 26 -1.00 -8.33 5.06
C LEU A 26 -1.20 -9.84 4.89
N TYR A 27 -0.71 -10.39 3.78
CA TYR A 27 -0.72 -11.84 3.54
C TYR A 27 0.10 -12.61 4.59
N ARG A 28 1.35 -12.17 4.86
CA ARG A 28 2.19 -12.77 5.90
C ARG A 28 1.56 -12.64 7.28
N TRP A 29 0.96 -11.49 7.57
CA TRP A 29 0.26 -11.25 8.83
C TRP A 29 -0.94 -12.18 9.00
N HIS A 30 -1.75 -12.37 7.96
CA HIS A 30 -2.84 -13.34 7.94
C HIS A 30 -2.34 -14.74 8.31
N ASN A 31 -1.28 -15.23 7.67
CA ASN A 31 -0.73 -16.55 7.95
C ASN A 31 -0.21 -16.69 9.40
N ILE A 32 0.43 -15.66 9.94
CA ILE A 32 0.87 -15.63 11.35
C ILE A 32 -0.35 -15.73 12.28
N GLN A 33 -1.42 -14.99 11.99
CA GLN A 33 -2.64 -15.04 12.80
C GLN A 33 -3.36 -16.37 12.66
N ALA A 34 -3.41 -16.96 11.47
CA ALA A 34 -3.95 -18.29 11.24
C ALA A 34 -3.24 -19.34 12.10
N GLN A 35 -1.91 -19.33 12.13
CA GLN A 35 -1.14 -20.23 12.99
C GLN A 35 -1.43 -20.02 14.48
N ARG A 36 -1.49 -18.76 14.93
CA ARG A 36 -1.77 -18.42 16.35
C ARG A 36 -3.17 -18.82 16.77
N ILE A 37 -4.17 -18.55 15.93
CA ILE A 37 -5.57 -18.85 16.23
C ILE A 37 -5.81 -20.36 16.16
N GLN A 38 -5.24 -21.07 15.19
CA GLN A 38 -5.31 -22.53 15.10
C GLN A 38 -4.69 -23.21 16.32
N ALA A 39 -3.57 -22.67 16.83
CA ALA A 39 -2.94 -23.18 18.04
C ALA A 39 -3.80 -22.97 19.31
N ALA A 40 -4.55 -21.86 19.37
CA ALA A 40 -5.44 -21.57 20.50
C ALA A 40 -6.80 -22.28 20.39
N ASN A 41 -7.34 -22.42 19.18
CA ASN A 41 -8.65 -22.99 18.88
C ASN A 41 -8.55 -23.95 17.69
N PRO A 42 -8.22 -25.25 17.93
CA PRO A 42 -7.99 -26.21 16.85
C PRO A 42 -9.20 -26.50 15.95
N THR A 43 -10.41 -26.14 16.37
CA THR A 43 -11.66 -26.38 15.63
C THR A 43 -12.08 -25.21 14.74
N TRP A 44 -11.45 -24.05 14.85
CA TRP A 44 -11.84 -22.85 14.09
C TRP A 44 -11.29 -22.92 12.67
N THR A 45 -12.08 -22.42 11.72
CA THR A 45 -11.65 -22.29 10.33
C THR A 45 -10.91 -20.96 10.09
N ASP A 46 -10.16 -20.86 8.98
CA ASP A 46 -9.42 -19.65 8.60
C ASP A 46 -10.32 -18.41 8.45
N GLU A 47 -11.53 -18.63 7.89
CA GLU A 47 -12.57 -17.61 7.73
C GLU A 47 -13.08 -17.07 9.07
N GLU A 48 -13.26 -17.96 10.05
CA GLU A 48 -13.80 -17.60 11.37
C GLU A 48 -12.76 -16.88 12.25
N GLY A 49 -11.48 -17.18 12.05
CA GLY A 49 -10.37 -16.67 12.84
C GLY A 49 -9.56 -15.57 12.17
N ALA A 50 -8.58 -15.98 11.36
CA ALA A 50 -7.52 -15.12 10.85
C ALA A 50 -8.05 -14.01 9.95
N ARG A 51 -8.97 -14.34 9.04
CA ARG A 51 -9.55 -13.37 8.11
C ARG A 51 -10.31 -12.28 8.86
N ARG A 52 -11.16 -12.67 9.82
CA ARG A 52 -11.92 -11.73 10.66
C ARG A 52 -10.99 -10.82 11.46
N TRP A 53 -9.89 -11.37 11.97
CA TRP A 53 -8.88 -10.59 12.70
C TRP A 53 -8.17 -9.56 11.82
N VAL A 54 -7.73 -9.96 10.62
CA VAL A 54 -7.07 -9.06 9.67
C VAL A 54 -8.03 -7.96 9.21
N ILE A 55 -9.30 -8.29 8.94
CA ILE A 55 -10.34 -7.29 8.59
C ILE A 55 -10.51 -6.27 9.72
N ALA A 56 -10.60 -6.73 10.97
CA ALA A 56 -10.75 -5.83 12.11
C ALA A 56 -9.54 -4.86 12.26
N ILE A 57 -8.32 -5.36 12.07
CA ILE A 57 -7.11 -4.53 12.09
C ILE A 57 -7.13 -3.51 10.96
N LEU A 58 -7.46 -3.92 9.73
CA LEU A 58 -7.53 -3.01 8.59
C LEU A 58 -8.59 -1.91 8.81
N GLN A 59 -9.75 -2.25 9.35
CA GLN A 59 -10.79 -1.28 9.70
C GLN A 59 -10.30 -0.30 10.78
N LYS A 60 -9.64 -0.81 11.83
CA LYS A 60 -9.08 0.03 12.90
C LYS A 60 -8.04 1.01 12.36
N ILE A 61 -7.06 0.51 11.61
CA ILE A 61 -5.99 1.34 11.04
C ILE A 61 -6.58 2.38 10.09
N THR A 62 -7.53 1.98 9.23
CA THR A 62 -8.12 2.90 8.25
C THR A 62 -8.92 4.01 8.92
N LEU A 63 -9.82 3.68 9.85
CA LEU A 63 -10.73 4.66 10.45
C LEU A 63 -10.09 5.48 11.57
N TYR A 64 -9.27 4.88 12.41
CA TYR A 64 -8.79 5.55 13.64
C TYR A 64 -7.34 6.02 13.57
N ASP A 65 -6.53 5.52 12.64
CA ASP A 65 -5.15 5.96 12.50
C ASP A 65 -4.96 6.78 11.19
N PHE A 66 -5.36 6.21 10.06
CA PHE A 66 -5.10 6.77 8.73
C PHE A 66 -6.00 7.96 8.37
N LEU A 67 -7.32 7.83 8.58
CA LEU A 67 -8.27 8.87 8.22
C LEU A 67 -8.08 10.18 9.03
N PRO A 68 -7.89 10.15 10.37
CA PRO A 68 -7.59 11.35 11.14
C PRO A 68 -6.27 11.99 10.72
N ALA A 69 -5.25 11.18 10.43
CA ALA A 69 -3.94 11.67 9.98
C ALA A 69 -4.02 12.39 8.63
N ILE A 70 -4.78 11.87 7.67
CA ILE A 70 -4.97 12.51 6.36
C ILE A 70 -5.81 13.79 6.43
N LEU A 71 -6.82 13.80 7.28
CA LEU A 71 -7.68 14.98 7.43
C LEU A 71 -7.07 16.04 8.37
N ALA A 72 -5.93 15.72 9.00
CA ALA A 72 -5.31 16.51 10.06
C ALA A 72 -6.32 16.91 11.17
N ASP A 73 -7.24 16.00 11.49
CA ASP A 73 -8.31 16.19 12.46
C ASP A 73 -8.51 14.91 13.28
N ASP A 74 -8.07 14.95 14.53
CA ASP A 74 -8.19 13.85 15.49
C ASP A 74 -9.65 13.50 15.83
N ASN A 75 -10.60 14.41 15.56
CA ASN A 75 -12.03 14.22 15.79
C ASN A 75 -12.80 13.89 14.50
N ALA A 76 -12.10 13.68 13.38
CA ALA A 76 -12.72 13.38 12.08
C ALA A 76 -13.64 12.15 12.12
N VAL A 77 -13.33 11.18 13.00
CA VAL A 77 -14.16 10.00 13.22
C VAL A 77 -14.77 10.07 14.62
N PRO A 78 -16.08 10.36 14.75
CA PRO A 78 -16.74 10.37 16.04
C PRO A 78 -16.76 8.96 16.65
N PRO A 79 -16.78 8.83 17.99
CA PRO A 79 -16.85 7.54 18.66
C PRO A 79 -18.02 6.71 18.13
N TYR A 80 -17.73 5.46 17.77
CA TYR A 80 -18.76 4.55 17.28
C TYR A 80 -19.80 4.27 18.37
N THR A 81 -21.07 4.53 18.06
CA THR A 81 -22.17 4.36 19.03
C THR A 81 -22.87 3.01 18.87
N LYS A 82 -23.37 2.72 17.67
CA LYS A 82 -24.09 1.48 17.36
C LYS A 82 -24.15 1.22 15.86
N TYR A 83 -24.52 -0.01 15.53
CA TYR A 83 -24.80 -0.40 14.16
C TYR A 83 -26.14 0.18 13.69
N HIS A 84 -26.14 0.81 12.51
CA HIS A 84 -27.33 1.38 11.90
C HIS A 84 -27.67 0.64 10.60
N PRO A 85 -28.64 -0.29 10.60
CA PRO A 85 -28.94 -1.13 9.43
C PRO A 85 -29.54 -0.36 8.24
N HIS A 86 -30.05 0.86 8.47
CA HIS A 86 -30.69 1.67 7.45
C HIS A 86 -29.77 2.71 6.80
N VAL A 87 -28.50 2.78 7.21
CA VAL A 87 -27.52 3.66 6.58
C VAL A 87 -26.94 2.95 5.35
N PRO A 88 -27.05 3.51 4.14
CA PRO A 88 -26.49 2.90 2.95
C PRO A 88 -24.96 2.94 3.02
N PRO A 89 -24.24 1.80 2.98
CA PRO A 89 -22.78 1.76 3.05
C PRO A 89 -22.11 1.98 1.67
N GLY A 90 -22.87 2.41 0.67
CA GLY A 90 -22.38 2.55 -0.70
C GLY A 90 -21.36 3.68 -0.86
N ILE A 91 -20.37 3.46 -1.73
CA ILE A 91 -19.38 4.48 -2.07
C ILE A 91 -20.02 5.49 -3.03
N SER A 92 -19.99 6.78 -2.67
CA SER A 92 -20.51 7.85 -3.53
C SER A 92 -19.61 8.09 -4.74
N HIS A 93 -20.19 8.57 -5.84
CA HIS A 93 -19.42 8.94 -7.02
C HIS A 93 -18.36 10.00 -6.71
N ALA A 94 -18.70 11.01 -5.90
CA ALA A 94 -17.76 12.04 -5.49
C ALA A 94 -16.56 11.47 -4.71
N PHE A 95 -16.78 10.46 -3.86
CA PHE A 95 -15.69 9.79 -3.18
C PHE A 95 -14.80 9.02 -4.16
N ALA A 96 -15.40 8.22 -5.04
CA ALA A 96 -14.66 7.39 -5.99
C ALA A 96 -13.85 8.20 -7.02
N THR A 97 -14.33 9.38 -7.42
CA THR A 97 -13.69 10.20 -8.47
C THR A 97 -12.76 11.27 -7.94
N ALA A 98 -13.08 11.91 -6.80
CA ALA A 98 -12.32 13.03 -6.27
C ALA A 98 -11.59 12.65 -4.98
N ALA A 99 -12.32 12.30 -3.91
CA ALA A 99 -11.72 12.13 -2.58
C ALA A 99 -10.67 11.01 -2.56
N PHE A 100 -10.97 9.85 -3.15
CA PHE A 100 -10.06 8.72 -3.19
C PHE A 100 -8.91 8.88 -4.22
N ARG A 101 -8.85 10.03 -4.92
CA ARG A 101 -7.74 10.40 -5.81
C ARG A 101 -6.79 11.40 -5.19
N PHE A 102 -7.14 12.00 -4.04
CA PHE A 102 -6.24 12.86 -3.27
C PHE A 102 -4.86 12.23 -3.05
N PRO A 103 -4.72 10.92 -2.72
CA PRO A 103 -3.40 10.33 -2.53
C PRO A 103 -2.46 10.41 -3.74
N HIS A 104 -2.94 10.72 -4.94
CA HIS A 104 -2.06 10.91 -6.09
C HIS A 104 -1.20 12.19 -6.02
N SER A 105 -1.56 13.22 -5.25
CA SER A 105 -0.70 14.41 -5.09
C SER A 105 0.48 14.17 -4.15
N ILE A 106 0.33 13.26 -3.18
CA ILE A 106 1.34 12.99 -2.15
C ILE A 106 2.33 11.87 -2.52
N ILE A 107 2.24 11.30 -3.73
CA ILE A 107 3.16 10.24 -4.17
C ILE A 107 4.52 10.83 -4.56
N PRO A 108 5.64 10.39 -3.95
CA PRO A 108 6.98 10.82 -4.32
C PRO A 108 7.42 10.27 -5.68
N PRO A 109 8.34 10.95 -6.40
CA PRO A 109 8.81 10.52 -7.71
C PRO A 109 9.67 9.24 -7.65
N GLY A 110 10.17 8.89 -6.48
CA GLY A 110 10.90 7.65 -6.26
C GLY A 110 10.78 7.14 -4.84
N LEU A 111 11.05 5.85 -4.66
CA LEU A 111 11.02 5.16 -3.37
C LEU A 111 12.43 4.99 -2.83
N LEU A 112 12.63 5.39 -1.57
CA LEU A 112 13.83 5.06 -0.81
C LEU A 112 13.72 3.65 -0.24
N PHE A 113 14.82 2.90 -0.20
CA PHE A 113 14.88 1.62 0.51
C PHE A 113 15.81 1.74 1.72
N ARG A 114 15.36 1.20 2.85
CA ARG A 114 16.12 1.24 4.11
C ARG A 114 16.51 -0.18 4.50
N LYS A 115 17.81 -0.43 4.68
CA LYS A 115 18.31 -1.77 5.03
C LYS A 115 17.77 -2.21 6.39
N ARG A 116 17.50 -3.50 6.51
CA ARG A 116 17.13 -4.12 7.80
C ARG A 116 18.40 -4.41 8.60
N ASN A 117 18.94 -3.39 9.27
CA ASN A 117 20.06 -3.54 10.19
C ASN A 117 19.59 -3.39 11.65
N ASN A 118 20.27 -4.05 12.58
CA ASN A 118 19.87 -4.16 13.99
C ASN A 118 20.14 -2.85 14.77
N GLY A 119 19.47 -1.75 14.39
CA GLY A 119 19.51 -0.45 15.05
C GLY A 119 20.14 0.70 14.24
N THR A 120 20.65 0.46 13.03
CA THR A 120 21.21 1.53 12.18
C THR A 120 20.22 1.97 11.10
N CYS A 121 20.01 3.29 10.98
CA CYS A 121 19.15 3.90 9.96
C CYS A 121 19.94 4.10 8.66
N GLU A 122 20.23 3.01 7.95
CA GLU A 122 21.00 3.05 6.71
C GLU A 122 20.09 2.92 5.48
N PHE A 123 20.08 3.95 4.65
CA PHE A 123 19.42 3.92 3.35
C PHE A 123 20.33 3.34 2.28
N ARG A 124 19.76 2.63 1.32
CA ARG A 124 20.51 2.24 0.12
C ARG A 124 20.81 3.47 -0.72
N THR A 125 22.06 3.58 -1.15
CA THR A 125 22.53 4.64 -2.05
C THR A 125 22.54 4.18 -3.51
N GLU A 126 22.36 2.88 -3.76
CA GLU A 126 22.37 2.27 -5.08
C GLU A 126 21.21 1.27 -5.19
N ILE A 127 20.19 1.67 -5.95
CA ILE A 127 19.02 0.88 -6.35
C ILE A 127 18.96 1.00 -7.87
N GLY A 128 19.32 -0.07 -8.58
CA GLY A 128 19.44 -0.04 -10.05
C GLY A 128 20.41 1.03 -10.59
N GLY A 129 21.44 1.40 -9.82
CA GLY A 129 22.42 2.44 -10.17
C GLY A 129 22.03 3.88 -9.79
N TYR A 130 20.92 4.07 -9.07
CA TYR A 130 20.42 5.37 -8.62
C TYR A 130 20.21 5.41 -7.10
N PRO A 131 20.16 6.60 -6.47
CA PRO A 131 19.95 6.72 -5.02
C PRO A 131 18.54 6.31 -4.55
N ALA A 132 17.58 6.20 -5.46
CA ALA A 132 16.18 5.85 -5.17
C ALA A 132 15.58 5.09 -6.36
N LEU A 133 14.59 4.25 -6.09
CA LEU A 133 13.83 3.59 -7.15
C LEU A 133 12.88 4.60 -7.81
N ARG A 134 13.13 4.99 -9.05
CA ARG A 134 12.22 5.86 -9.82
C ARG A 134 10.89 5.13 -10.11
N LEU A 135 9.74 5.75 -9.82
CA LEU A 135 8.45 5.08 -10.00
C LEU A 135 8.07 4.90 -11.47
N CYS A 136 8.33 5.89 -12.34
CA CYS A 136 7.92 5.84 -13.75
C CYS A 136 8.44 4.62 -14.52
N GLN A 137 9.65 4.15 -14.19
CA GLN A 137 10.31 3.02 -14.84
C GLN A 137 9.84 1.66 -14.33
N ASN A 138 9.18 1.62 -13.17
CA ASN A 138 8.91 0.39 -12.42
C ASN A 138 7.41 0.09 -12.25
N TRP A 139 6.55 0.79 -13.00
CA TRP A 139 5.13 0.44 -13.10
C TRP A 139 4.97 -0.98 -13.65
N TRP A 140 4.14 -1.79 -12.99
CA TRP A 140 3.87 -3.18 -13.34
C TRP A 140 5.10 -4.11 -13.32
N ASN A 141 6.23 -3.67 -12.79
CA ASN A 141 7.43 -4.47 -12.57
C ASN A 141 7.73 -4.70 -11.08
N ALA A 142 6.68 -4.66 -10.26
CA ALA A 142 6.79 -4.74 -8.80
C ALA A 142 7.45 -6.04 -8.31
N GLN A 143 7.21 -7.15 -9.00
CA GLN A 143 7.64 -8.48 -8.56
C GLN A 143 9.16 -8.63 -8.58
N ASP A 144 9.81 -8.17 -9.66
CA ASP A 144 11.27 -8.20 -9.78
C ASP A 144 11.93 -7.38 -8.66
N ILE A 145 11.42 -6.17 -8.44
CA ILE A 145 11.94 -5.26 -7.42
C ILE A 145 11.79 -5.85 -6.02
N VAL A 146 10.63 -6.43 -5.71
CA VAL A 146 10.39 -7.06 -4.40
C VAL A 146 11.27 -8.29 -4.20
N GLN A 147 11.55 -9.06 -5.26
CA GLN A 147 12.47 -10.20 -5.21
C GLN A 147 13.93 -9.76 -4.99
N GLU A 148 14.33 -8.62 -5.56
CA GLU A 148 15.69 -8.10 -5.46
C GLU A 148 15.99 -7.43 -4.10
N TYR A 149 15.09 -6.57 -3.62
CA TYR A 149 15.35 -5.69 -2.46
C TYR A 149 14.63 -6.09 -1.17
N SER A 150 13.79 -7.14 -1.21
CA SER A 150 12.94 -7.60 -0.11
C SER A 150 11.83 -6.63 0.31
N VAL A 151 10.72 -7.20 0.78
CA VAL A 151 9.55 -6.46 1.28
C VAL A 151 9.90 -5.54 2.46
N ASP A 152 10.78 -6.00 3.35
CA ASP A 152 11.09 -5.29 4.59
C ASP A 152 11.80 -3.97 4.31
N GLU A 153 12.76 -3.95 3.38
CA GLU A 153 13.50 -2.73 3.08
C GLU A 153 12.65 -1.66 2.38
N ILE A 154 11.72 -2.10 1.52
CA ILE A 154 10.77 -1.23 0.84
C ILE A 154 9.86 -0.56 1.86
N VAL A 155 9.31 -1.34 2.79
CA VAL A 155 8.36 -0.83 3.80
C VAL A 155 9.05 0.07 4.81
N LEU A 156 10.25 -0.29 5.26
CA LEU A 156 11.04 0.56 6.14
C LEU A 156 11.44 1.88 5.46
N GLY A 157 11.73 1.83 4.16
CA GLY A 157 11.98 2.99 3.33
C GLY A 157 10.76 3.91 3.23
N MET A 158 9.60 3.35 2.86
CA MET A 158 8.33 4.08 2.81
C MET A 158 7.95 4.71 4.16
N ALA A 159 8.15 3.99 5.26
CA ALA A 159 7.85 4.50 6.61
C ALA A 159 8.78 5.65 7.05
N SER A 160 9.97 5.76 6.45
CA SER A 160 10.95 6.81 6.77
C SER A 160 10.93 7.97 5.78
N GLN A 161 10.38 7.74 4.59
CA GLN A 161 10.32 8.73 3.52
C GLN A 161 9.12 9.65 3.72
N ILE A 162 9.35 10.96 3.62
CA ILE A 162 8.28 11.96 3.63
C ILE A 162 7.57 11.94 2.28
N SER A 163 6.24 12.01 2.30
CA SER A 163 5.41 12.12 1.10
C SER A 163 5.57 13.48 0.41
N GLU A 164 5.08 13.60 -0.81
CA GLU A 164 4.99 14.91 -1.47
C GLU A 164 3.96 15.81 -0.80
N ARG A 165 4.01 17.10 -1.14
CA ARG A 165 3.11 18.10 -0.60
C ARG A 165 1.67 17.87 -1.05
N GLU A 166 0.74 18.17 -0.15
CA GLU A 166 -0.70 18.18 -0.39
C GLU A 166 -1.11 19.42 -1.19
N ASP A 167 -0.82 19.45 -2.49
CA ASP A 167 -1.21 20.55 -3.37
C ASP A 167 -1.78 20.04 -4.71
N SER A 168 -2.08 20.96 -5.63
CA SER A 168 -2.59 20.63 -6.96
C SER A 168 -1.51 20.10 -7.91
N ILE A 169 -0.26 19.95 -7.45
CA ILE A 169 0.87 19.50 -8.24
C ILE A 169 0.98 17.98 -8.07
N VAL A 170 1.12 17.30 -9.21
CA VAL A 170 1.36 15.86 -9.26
C VAL A 170 2.71 15.65 -9.90
N VAL A 171 3.52 14.78 -9.31
CA VAL A 171 4.85 14.44 -9.83
C VAL A 171 4.78 13.95 -11.27
N GLU A 172 5.83 14.23 -12.04
CA GLU A 172 5.88 13.90 -13.47
C GLU A 172 5.71 12.40 -13.75
N ASP A 173 6.18 11.56 -12.83
CA ASP A 173 6.02 10.11 -12.85
C ASP A 173 4.57 9.63 -12.90
N LEU A 174 3.62 10.46 -12.45
CA LEU A 174 2.17 10.23 -12.48
C LEU A 174 1.43 11.12 -13.48
N ARG A 175 1.98 12.31 -13.76
CA ARG A 175 1.37 13.33 -14.61
C ARG A 175 1.55 12.99 -16.08
N GLY A 176 0.69 12.14 -16.65
CA GLY A 176 0.35 12.02 -18.08
C GLY A 176 1.46 11.63 -19.08
N THR A 177 2.72 11.97 -18.82
CA THR A 177 3.88 11.80 -19.70
C THR A 177 4.51 10.43 -19.53
N TYR A 178 4.44 9.83 -18.34
CA TYR A 178 5.06 8.54 -18.03
C TYR A 178 4.12 7.50 -17.43
N ARG A 179 2.82 7.80 -17.33
CA ARG A 179 1.82 6.84 -16.89
C ARG A 179 1.59 5.83 -18.01
N TYR A 180 1.61 4.53 -17.68
CA TYR A 180 1.24 3.47 -18.62
C TYR A 180 -0.18 3.73 -19.14
N GLY A 181 -0.29 4.11 -20.41
CA GLY A 181 -1.57 4.39 -21.04
C GLY A 181 -2.35 3.09 -21.21
N MET A 182 -3.62 3.07 -20.81
CA MET A 182 -4.49 1.88 -20.91
C MET A 182 -4.71 1.43 -22.36
N HIS A 183 -4.38 2.28 -23.34
CA HIS A 183 -4.45 1.98 -24.77
C HIS A 183 -3.18 2.46 -25.49
N ARG A 184 -2.41 1.51 -26.05
CA ARG A 184 -1.40 1.66 -27.12
C ARG A 184 -0.25 2.67 -26.93
N PHE A 185 -0.14 3.35 -25.80
CA PHE A 185 0.93 4.31 -25.56
C PHE A 185 1.73 3.96 -24.31
N THR A 186 2.99 3.55 -24.54
CA THR A 186 4.06 3.67 -23.56
C THR A 186 4.97 4.80 -24.05
N HIS A 187 4.91 5.96 -23.39
CA HIS A 187 5.87 7.02 -23.66
C HIS A 187 7.17 6.69 -22.92
N ALA A 188 8.00 5.86 -23.54
CA ALA A 188 9.42 5.79 -23.23
C ALA A 188 10.11 6.91 -24.02
N LYS A 189 10.68 7.89 -23.32
CA LYS A 189 11.77 8.69 -23.86
C LYS A 189 13.07 8.09 -23.38
#